data_AF-A0A948TIR9-F1
#
_entry.id   AF-A0A948TIR9-F1
#
_cell.length_a   1.000
_cell.length_b   1.000
_cell.length_c   1.000
_cell.angle_alpha   90.00
_cell.angle_beta   90.00
_cell.angle_gamma   90.00
#
_symmetry.space_group_name_H-M   'P 1'
#
loop_
_entity.id
_entity.type
_entity.pdbx_description
1 polymer ?
#
loop_
_entity_poly.entity_id
_entity_poly.type
_entity_poly.pdbx_seq_one_letter_code
_entity_poly.pdbx_strand_id
1 'polypeptide(L)'
;MKNKRSRNKNIRNLILMLISVILLLEIVIIGGHSNKNSDTAVDKPTMQPLLNMAIVNEDNGVIFRNQSYDLGKAYVSQLHNGKHLNYTVVPRSIAEAGLKRNDY
;
A
#
# COMPACT_ATOMS: atom_id res chain seq x y z
N MET A 1 5.99 -67.97 -21.36
CA MET A 1 6.17 -66.53 -21.70
C MET A 1 5.13 -65.54 -21.10
N LYS A 2 3.97 -65.98 -20.55
CA LYS A 2 2.93 -65.05 -20.04
C LYS A 2 3.33 -64.24 -18.79
N ASN A 3 4.22 -64.76 -17.95
CA ASN A 3 4.62 -64.15 -16.67
C ASN A 3 5.43 -62.85 -16.84
N LYS A 4 6.37 -62.77 -17.80
CA LYS A 4 7.16 -61.55 -18.06
C LYS A 4 6.29 -60.42 -18.61
N ARG A 5 5.34 -60.73 -19.50
CA ARG A 5 4.39 -59.76 -20.07
C ARG A 5 3.40 -59.23 -19.02
N SER A 6 2.96 -60.11 -18.11
CA SER A 6 2.12 -59.73 -16.96
C SER A 6 2.88 -58.83 -15.97
N ARG A 7 4.12 -59.19 -15.62
CA ARG A 7 5.00 -58.34 -14.79
C ARG A 7 5.24 -56.97 -15.40
N ASN A 8 5.51 -56.89 -16.71
CA ASN A 8 5.71 -55.61 -17.38
C ASN A 8 4.43 -54.77 -17.41
N LYS A 9 3.25 -55.40 -17.54
CA LYS A 9 1.96 -54.71 -17.42
C LYS A 9 1.75 -54.17 -16.01
N ASN A 10 2.10 -54.94 -14.98
CA ASN A 10 1.98 -54.52 -13.58
C ASN A 10 2.95 -53.39 -13.25
N ILE A 11 4.20 -53.45 -13.73
CA ILE A 11 5.18 -52.37 -13.58
C ILE A 11 4.71 -51.11 -14.30
N ARG A 12 4.19 -51.24 -15.53
CA ARG A 12 3.61 -50.10 -16.27
C ARG A 12 2.42 -49.49 -15.52
N ASN A 13 1.53 -50.33 -14.98
CA ASN A 13 0.39 -49.86 -14.20
C ASN A 13 0.83 -49.19 -12.88
N LEU A 14 1.88 -49.70 -12.24
CA LEU A 14 2.47 -49.10 -11.05
C LEU A 14 3.09 -47.73 -11.36
N ILE A 15 3.79 -47.59 -12.49
CA ILE A 15 4.35 -46.31 -12.96
C ILE A 15 3.23 -45.31 -13.28
N LEU A 16 2.17 -45.75 -13.97
CA LEU A 16 1.01 -44.89 -14.27
C LEU A 16 0.28 -44.44 -12.99
N MET A 17 0.14 -45.33 -12.00
CA MET A 17 -0.42 -44.99 -10.71
C MET A 17 0.45 -43.96 -9.98
N LEU A 18 1.78 -44.13 -9.99
CA LEU A 18 2.71 -43.19 -9.37
C LEU A 18 2.62 -41.79 -10.01
N ILE A 19 2.58 -41.73 -11.35
CA ILE A 19 2.41 -40.47 -12.10
C ILE A 19 1.06 -39.81 -11.76
N SER A 20 -0.03 -40.59 -11.66
CA SER A 20 -1.34 -40.04 -11.30
C SER A 20 -1.37 -39.46 -9.88
N VAL A 21 -0.64 -40.05 -8.93
CA VAL A 21 -0.54 -39.54 -7.56
C VAL A 21 0.24 -38.21 -7.55
N ILE A 22 1.33 -38.10 -8.31
CA ILE A 22 2.11 -36.87 -8.43
C ILE A 22 1.26 -35.75 -9.03
N LEU A 23 0.52 -36.02 -10.11
CA LEU A 23 -0.41 -35.06 -10.73
C LEU A 23 -1.53 -34.62 -9.76
N LEU A 24 -2.09 -35.55 -8.97
CA LEU A 24 -3.09 -35.22 -7.96
C LEU A 24 -2.49 -34.37 -6.82
N LEU A 25 -1.25 -34.63 -6.41
CA LEU A 25 -0.54 -33.79 -5.44
C LEU A 25 -0.34 -32.37 -5.96
N GLU A 26 0.03 -32.19 -7.23
CA GLU A 26 0.16 -30.86 -7.84
C GLU A 26 -1.17 -30.10 -7.83
N ILE A 27 -2.30 -30.77 -8.13
CA ILE A 27 -3.64 -30.15 -8.08
C ILE A 27 -4.03 -29.78 -6.65
N VAL A 28 -3.70 -30.59 -5.64
CA VAL A 28 -3.97 -30.27 -4.22
C VAL A 28 -3.09 -29.12 -3.73
N ILE A 29 -1.84 -29.04 -4.19
CA ILE A 29 -0.93 -27.92 -3.87
C ILE A 29 -1.44 -26.65 -4.55
N ILE A 30 -1.78 -26.68 -5.84
CA ILE A 30 -2.29 -25.51 -6.57
C ILE A 30 -3.67 -25.11 -6.02
N GLY A 31 -4.61 -26.04 -5.85
CA GLY A 31 -5.94 -25.78 -5.29
C GLY A 31 -5.93 -25.35 -3.82
N GLY A 32 -4.98 -25.88 -3.04
CA GLY A 32 -4.73 -25.46 -1.65
C GLY A 32 -3.96 -24.13 -1.52
N HIS A 33 -3.26 -23.69 -2.57
CA HIS A 33 -2.70 -22.33 -2.68
C HIS A 33 -3.67 -21.34 -3.33
N SER A 34 -4.62 -21.78 -4.15
CA SER A 34 -5.69 -20.94 -4.71
C SER A 34 -6.67 -20.42 -3.64
N ASN A 35 -6.64 -20.99 -2.43
CA ASN A 35 -7.34 -20.49 -1.25
C ASN A 35 -6.40 -19.92 -0.18
N LYS A 36 -5.17 -19.52 -0.56
CA LYS A 36 -4.33 -18.65 0.26
C LYS A 36 -4.33 -17.27 -0.36
N ASN A 37 -5.29 -16.48 0.12
CA ASN A 37 -5.33 -15.04 0.03
C ASN A 37 -5.54 -14.48 -1.39
N SER A 38 -6.73 -14.75 -1.93
CA SER A 38 -7.53 -13.66 -2.50
C SER A 38 -8.26 -12.86 -1.41
N ASP A 39 -7.70 -12.80 -0.20
CA ASP A 39 -7.57 -11.51 0.45
C ASP A 39 -6.64 -10.72 -0.47
N THR A 40 -7.28 -10.09 -1.45
CA THR A 40 -6.97 -8.71 -1.79
C THR A 40 -6.02 -8.17 -0.73
N ALA A 41 -4.81 -7.80 -1.15
CA ALA A 41 -4.29 -6.56 -0.62
C ALA A 41 -5.32 -5.47 -0.99
N VAL A 42 -6.49 -5.50 -0.33
CA VAL A 42 -6.98 -4.35 0.40
C VAL A 42 -5.73 -3.95 1.10
N ASP A 43 -5.04 -2.99 0.48
CA ASP A 43 -4.45 -1.89 1.19
C ASP A 43 -4.97 -2.02 2.61
N LYS A 44 -4.18 -2.59 3.51
CA LYS A 44 -4.19 -1.94 4.80
C LYS A 44 -3.73 -0.57 4.35
N PRO A 45 -4.58 0.47 4.29
CA PRO A 45 -3.99 1.74 4.62
C PRO A 45 -3.36 1.38 5.96
N THR A 46 -2.02 1.28 5.98
CA THR A 46 -1.28 1.79 7.11
C THR A 46 -2.15 2.94 7.54
N MET A 47 -2.86 2.81 8.66
CA MET A 47 -3.53 3.93 9.26
C MET A 47 -2.37 4.88 9.52
N GLN A 48 -1.99 5.61 8.47
CA GLN A 48 -1.33 6.86 8.54
C GLN A 48 -2.25 7.55 9.52
N PRO A 49 -1.76 7.91 10.71
CA PRO A 49 -2.59 8.67 11.62
C PRO A 49 -3.18 9.76 10.74
N LEU A 50 -4.51 9.88 10.74
CA LEU A 50 -5.23 10.90 10.00
C LEU A 50 -4.87 12.21 10.71
N LEU A 51 -3.62 12.63 10.55
CA LEU A 51 -2.97 13.69 11.26
C LEU A 51 -3.39 14.94 10.52
N ASN A 52 -4.52 15.48 10.94
CA ASN A 52 -5.03 16.74 10.42
C ASN A 52 -4.11 17.84 10.93
N MET A 53 -3.21 18.31 10.08
CA MET A 53 -2.32 19.43 10.39
C MET A 53 -2.77 20.68 9.66
N ALA A 54 -2.92 21.77 10.40
CA ALA A 54 -2.98 23.10 9.84
C ALA A 54 -1.58 23.73 9.93
N ILE A 55 -1.01 24.08 8.78
CA ILE A 55 0.24 24.82 8.72
C ILE A 55 -0.12 26.30 8.57
N VAL A 56 0.33 27.13 9.50
CA VAL A 56 0.03 28.56 9.48
C VAL A 56 1.10 29.30 8.69
N ASN A 57 0.68 30.06 7.68
CA ASN A 57 1.54 30.97 6.92
C ASN A 57 1.13 32.42 7.14
N GLU A 58 2.06 33.37 6.97
CA GLU A 58 1.72 34.79 7.05
C GLU A 58 0.71 35.20 5.96
N ASP A 59 -0.18 36.15 6.28
CA ASP A 59 -1.25 36.57 5.37
C ASP A 59 -0.70 37.31 4.14
N ASN A 60 0.45 37.98 4.32
CA ASN A 60 1.10 38.75 3.28
C ASN A 60 2.62 38.49 3.30
N GLY A 61 3.21 38.48 2.12
CA GLY A 61 4.66 38.52 1.97
C GLY A 61 5.25 39.86 2.42
N VAL A 62 6.58 39.90 2.55
CA VAL A 62 7.34 41.10 2.88
C VAL A 62 8.01 41.65 1.61
N ILE A 63 7.96 42.96 1.42
CA ILE A 63 8.73 43.63 0.36
C ILE A 63 10.10 43.97 0.92
N PHE A 64 11.14 43.47 0.28
CA PHE A 64 12.52 43.83 0.57
C PHE A 64 13.23 44.17 -0.74
N ARG A 65 13.90 45.33 -0.81
CA ARG A 65 14.63 45.79 -2.00
C ARG A 65 13.80 45.72 -3.30
N ASN A 66 12.56 46.23 -3.27
CA ASN A 66 11.63 46.21 -4.40
C ASN A 66 11.23 44.80 -4.90
N GLN A 67 11.55 43.74 -4.15
CA GLN A 67 11.13 42.36 -4.44
C GLN A 67 10.16 41.88 -3.36
N SER A 68 9.13 41.15 -3.77
CA SER A 68 8.15 40.55 -2.87
C SER A 68 8.60 39.15 -2.46
N TYR A 69 8.62 38.88 -1.16
CA TYR A 69 9.00 37.60 -0.58
C TYR A 69 7.83 37.00 0.18
N ASP A 70 7.38 35.83 -0.25
CA ASP A 70 6.39 35.03 0.47
C ASP A 70 7.10 34.25 1.58
N LEU A 71 6.92 34.69 2.82
CA LEU A 71 7.50 34.05 3.99
C LEU A 71 6.80 32.69 4.17
N GLY A 72 7.57 31.60 4.26
CA GLY A 72 7.06 30.26 4.55
C GLY A 72 6.60 29.43 3.34
N LYS A 73 6.34 30.02 2.16
CA LYS A 73 5.95 29.27 0.95
C LYS A 73 6.95 28.18 0.53
N ALA A 74 8.25 28.47 0.61
CA ALA A 74 9.30 27.51 0.25
C ALA A 74 9.41 26.35 1.25
N TYR A 75 8.99 26.54 2.49
CA TYR A 75 8.95 25.50 3.52
C TYR A 75 7.71 24.61 3.35
N VAL A 76 6.54 25.24 3.17
CA VAL A 76 5.26 24.57 2.91
C VAL A 76 5.30 23.71 1.64
N SER A 77 6.01 24.15 0.59
CA SER A 77 6.14 23.39 -0.65
C SER A 77 7.01 22.14 -0.52
N GLN A 78 8.00 22.15 0.37
CA GLN A 78 8.85 20.97 0.62
C GLN A 78 8.08 19.86 1.34
N LEU A 79 7.10 20.22 2.17
CA LEU A 79 6.22 19.26 2.86
C LEU A 79 5.30 18.50 1.88
N HIS A 80 4.97 19.09 0.72
CA HIS A 80 4.16 18.44 -0.31
C HIS A 80 4.86 17.22 -0.94
N ASN A 81 6.19 17.21 -0.94
CA ASN A 81 6.98 16.17 -1.58
C ASN A 81 7.10 14.90 -0.72
N GLY A 82 6.83 15.00 0.59
CA GLY A 82 6.68 13.86 1.49
C GLY A 82 5.26 13.29 1.36
N LYS A 83 5.04 12.40 0.38
CA LYS A 83 3.78 11.66 0.23
C LYS A 83 3.36 11.12 1.59
N HIS A 84 2.05 11.15 1.90
CA HIS A 84 1.37 10.57 3.07
C HIS A 84 0.90 11.52 4.20
N LEU A 85 0.77 12.84 3.98
CA LEU A 85 0.19 13.76 4.98
C LEU A 85 -0.91 14.65 4.37
N ASN A 86 -2.11 14.60 4.95
CA ASN A 86 -3.21 15.51 4.64
C ASN A 86 -3.09 16.76 5.52
N TYR A 87 -2.57 17.86 4.96
CA TYR A 87 -2.47 19.13 5.67
C TYR A 87 -3.14 20.27 4.89
N THR A 88 -3.62 21.28 5.63
CA THR A 88 -4.15 22.52 5.05
C THR A 88 -3.24 23.67 5.43
N VAL A 89 -2.99 24.57 4.48
CA VAL A 89 -2.24 25.80 4.74
C VAL A 89 -3.23 26.90 5.05
N VAL A 90 -3.07 27.55 6.21
CA VAL A 90 -4.02 28.54 6.73
C VAL A 90 -3.28 29.88 6.90
N PRO A 91 -3.87 31.00 6.45
CA PRO A 91 -3.34 32.33 6.74
C PRO A 91 -3.34 32.63 8.25
N ARG A 92 -2.33 33.35 8.74
CA ARG A 92 -2.15 33.68 10.16
C ARG A 92 -3.36 34.36 10.76
N SER A 93 -3.98 35.31 10.07
CA SER A 93 -5.20 35.99 10.55
C SER A 93 -6.34 35.00 10.81
N ILE A 94 -6.47 33.96 9.98
CA ILE A 94 -7.50 32.93 10.13
C ILE A 94 -7.15 32.00 11.31
N ALA A 95 -5.90 31.60 11.44
CA ALA A 95 -5.43 30.79 12.57
C ALA A 95 -5.58 31.52 13.92
N GLU A 96 -5.24 32.81 13.98
CA GLU A 96 -5.44 33.64 15.18
C GLU A 96 -6.92 33.83 15.52
N ALA A 97 -7.79 33.98 14.51
CA ALA A 97 -9.24 34.03 14.72
C ALA A 97 -9.79 32.70 15.26
N GLY A 98 -9.30 31.56 14.75
CA GLY A 98 -9.62 30.23 15.28
C GLY A 98 -9.15 30.03 16.72
N LEU A 99 -7.93 30.45 17.04
CA LEU A 99 -7.38 30.42 18.40
C LEU A 99 -8.24 31.23 19.39
N LYS A 100 -8.64 32.46 19.00
CA LYS A 100 -9.51 33.32 19.82
C LYS A 100 -10.90 32.73 20.05
N ARG A 101 -11.39 31.91 19.12
CA ARG A 101 -12.70 31.24 19.17
C ARG A 101 -12.65 29.84 19.78
N ASN A 102 -11.46 29.33 20.12
CA ASN A 102 -11.23 27.97 20.61
C ASN A 102 -11.78 26.89 19.64
N ASP A 103 -11.59 27.11 18.34
CA ASP A 103 -12.11 26.30 17.23
C ASP A 103 -10.95 25.74 16.38
N TYR A 104 -10.16 24.85 17.00
CA TYR A 104 -8.95 24.23 16.43
C TYR A 104 -8.98 22.71 16.51
#